data_AF-A0A3N2BAU7-F1
#
_entry.id   AF-A0A3N2BAU7-F1
#
_cell.length_a   1.000
_cell.length_b   1.000
_cell.length_c   1.000
_cell.angle_alpha   90.00
_cell.angle_beta   90.00
_cell.angle_gamma   90.00
#
_symmetry.space_group_name_H-M   'P 1'
#
loop_
_entity.id
_entity.type
_entity.pdbx_description
1 polymer ?
#
loop_
_entity_poly.entity_id
_entity_poly.type
_entity_poly.pdbx_seq_one_letter_code
_entity_poly.pdbx_strand_id
1 'polypeptide(L)'
;MDPNSELQKAQHSALNHYRWGIKESAQRTQALRAELREIEAESAGVVGRNDEALSSADSYLDSMPFSRAGLIGQLEHDGYSSGGATLAVDQVTVDWREQAVRAAESYLETMPFSRAGLIGQLEHDGYSSGGATLAVDQVTVDWRERAVRAAESYLETMPFSRAGLIGQLEHDGYSTGDATLAVHQVAAE
;
A
#
# COMPACT_ATOMS: atom_id res chain seq x y z
N MET A 1 -21.03 -83.60 -0.54
CA MET A 1 -20.32 -82.31 -0.71
C MET A 1 -18.85 -82.58 -0.48
N ASP A 2 -17.97 -82.21 -1.42
CA ASP A 2 -16.53 -82.40 -1.28
C ASP A 2 -15.97 -81.28 -0.39
N PRO A 3 -15.49 -81.58 0.84
CA PRO A 3 -14.97 -80.58 1.76
C PRO A 3 -13.75 -79.81 1.20
N ASN A 4 -13.03 -80.38 0.22
CA ASN A 4 -11.91 -79.71 -0.43
C ASN A 4 -12.37 -78.59 -1.39
N SER A 5 -13.56 -78.73 -1.99
CA SER A 5 -14.15 -77.73 -2.89
C SER A 5 -14.60 -76.46 -2.14
N GLU A 6 -15.17 -76.62 -0.94
CA GLU A 6 -15.60 -75.48 -0.11
C GLU A 6 -14.40 -74.73 0.49
N LEU A 7 -13.33 -75.44 0.87
CA LEU A 7 -12.09 -74.81 1.33
C LEU A 7 -11.45 -73.94 0.23
N GLN A 8 -11.40 -74.44 -1.00
CA GLN A 8 -10.85 -73.70 -2.15
C GLN A 8 -11.70 -72.46 -2.49
N LYS A 9 -13.03 -72.56 -2.43
CA LYS A 9 -13.92 -71.41 -2.63
C LYS A 9 -13.75 -70.36 -1.52
N ALA A 10 -13.64 -70.78 -0.27
CA ALA A 10 -13.41 -69.88 0.86
C ALA A 10 -12.05 -69.17 0.76
N GLN A 11 -10.98 -69.90 0.40
CA GLN A 11 -9.65 -69.32 0.15
C GLN A 11 -9.67 -68.31 -1.00
N HIS A 12 -10.35 -68.64 -2.11
CA HIS A 12 -10.47 -67.74 -3.26
C HIS A 12 -11.27 -66.48 -2.92
N SER A 13 -12.37 -66.63 -2.18
CA SER A 13 -13.19 -65.51 -1.70
C SER A 13 -12.41 -64.59 -0.77
N ALA A 14 -11.68 -65.14 0.21
CA ALA A 14 -10.84 -64.37 1.12
C ALA A 14 -9.70 -63.63 0.38
N LEU A 15 -9.07 -64.27 -0.61
CA LEU A 15 -8.02 -63.64 -1.41
C LEU A 15 -8.57 -62.48 -2.27
N ASN A 16 -9.76 -62.63 -2.83
CA ASN A 16 -10.41 -61.58 -3.61
C ASN A 16 -10.84 -60.41 -2.72
N HIS A 17 -11.36 -60.68 -1.52
CA HIS A 17 -11.71 -59.65 -0.56
C HIS A 17 -10.46 -58.88 -0.09
N TYR A 18 -9.35 -59.58 0.20
CA TYR A 18 -8.09 -58.96 0.57
C TYR A 18 -7.50 -58.10 -0.57
N ARG A 19 -7.51 -58.62 -1.81
CA ARG A 19 -7.10 -57.88 -3.01
C ARG A 19 -7.96 -56.64 -3.26
N TRP A 20 -9.27 -56.76 -3.04
CA TRP A 20 -10.21 -55.66 -3.17
C TRP A 20 -9.92 -54.59 -2.12
N GLY A 21 -9.71 -54.97 -0.85
CA GLY A 21 -9.32 -54.03 0.22
C GLY A 21 -7.99 -53.32 -0.06
N ILE A 22 -6.98 -54.03 -0.59
CA ILE A 22 -5.73 -53.39 -1.03
C ILE A 22 -5.98 -52.38 -2.14
N LYS A 23 -6.77 -52.76 -3.15
CA LYS A 23 -7.10 -51.87 -4.28
C LYS A 23 -7.84 -50.62 -3.81
N GLU A 24 -8.80 -50.77 -2.90
CA GLU A 24 -9.54 -49.67 -2.31
C GLU A 24 -8.64 -48.75 -1.47
N SER A 25 -7.73 -49.32 -0.65
CA SER A 25 -6.75 -48.54 0.10
C SER A 25 -5.78 -47.76 -0.80
N ALA A 26 -5.38 -48.35 -1.93
CA ALA A 26 -4.50 -47.72 -2.90
C ALA A 26 -5.22 -46.56 -3.62
N GLN A 27 -6.48 -46.76 -4.00
CA GLN A 27 -7.33 -45.72 -4.59
C GLN A 27 -7.55 -44.56 -3.61
N ARG A 28 -7.84 -44.84 -2.34
CA ARG A 28 -8.00 -43.80 -1.31
C ARG A 28 -6.71 -43.02 -1.07
N THR A 29 -5.56 -43.70 -1.06
CA THR A 29 -4.26 -43.05 -0.95
C THR A 29 -3.96 -42.17 -2.17
N GLN A 30 -4.34 -42.61 -3.37
CA GLN A 30 -4.17 -41.82 -4.59
C GLN A 30 -5.07 -40.58 -4.59
N ALA A 31 -6.32 -40.69 -4.12
CA ALA A 31 -7.24 -39.56 -3.99
C ALA A 31 -6.71 -38.50 -3.00
N LEU A 32 -6.27 -38.93 -1.81
CA LEU A 32 -5.67 -38.01 -0.81
C LEU A 32 -4.42 -37.32 -1.34
N ARG A 33 -3.58 -38.02 -2.11
CA ARG A 33 -2.40 -37.41 -2.74
C ARG A 33 -2.75 -36.41 -3.83
N ALA A 34 -3.86 -36.62 -4.56
CA ALA A 34 -4.32 -35.65 -5.55
C ALA A 34 -4.85 -34.39 -4.84
N GLU A 35 -5.65 -34.55 -3.79
CA GLU A 35 -6.17 -33.46 -2.97
C GLU A 35 -5.04 -32.64 -2.32
N LEU A 36 -4.02 -33.31 -1.75
CA LEU A 36 -2.84 -32.63 -1.19
C LEU A 36 -2.09 -31.80 -2.24
N ARG A 37 -1.90 -32.33 -3.46
CA ARG A 37 -1.23 -31.58 -4.55
C ARG A 37 -2.00 -30.35 -4.98
N GLU A 38 -3.33 -30.42 -4.95
CA GLU A 38 -4.19 -29.27 -5.28
C GLU A 38 -4.04 -28.18 -4.22
N ILE A 39 -4.07 -28.54 -2.93
CA ILE A 39 -3.82 -27.62 -1.82
C ILE A 39 -2.42 -26.99 -1.89
N GLU A 40 -1.39 -27.79 -2.18
CA GLU A 40 -0.01 -27.31 -2.34
C GLU A 40 0.11 -26.33 -3.52
N ALA A 41 -0.55 -26.62 -4.65
CA ALA A 41 -0.55 -25.74 -5.83
C ALA A 41 -1.28 -24.42 -5.57
N GLU A 42 -2.43 -24.46 -4.87
CA GLU A 42 -3.16 -23.25 -4.48
C GLU A 42 -2.33 -22.39 -3.51
N SER A 43 -1.73 -23.03 -2.50
CA SER A 43 -0.84 -22.35 -1.54
C SER A 43 0.37 -21.73 -2.24
N ALA A 44 1.03 -22.45 -3.15
CA ALA A 44 2.14 -21.93 -3.93
C ALA A 44 1.73 -20.73 -4.80
N GLY A 45 0.53 -20.76 -5.39
CA GLY A 45 -0.02 -19.65 -6.16
C GLY A 45 -0.38 -18.43 -5.31
N VAL A 46 -0.73 -18.62 -4.04
CA VAL A 46 -0.92 -17.50 -3.08
C VAL A 46 0.44 -16.91 -2.68
N VAL A 47 1.42 -17.75 -2.36
CA VAL A 47 2.78 -17.30 -2.01
C VAL A 47 3.41 -16.53 -3.16
N GLY A 48 3.37 -17.06 -4.38
CA GLY A 48 3.93 -16.39 -5.56
C GLY A 48 3.30 -15.02 -5.83
N ARG A 49 1.97 -14.90 -5.68
CA ARG A 49 1.28 -13.60 -5.83
C ARG A 49 1.65 -12.60 -4.72
N ASN A 50 1.94 -13.08 -3.51
CA ASN A 50 2.43 -12.22 -2.43
C ASN A 50 3.86 -11.74 -2.69
N ASP A 51 4.74 -12.59 -3.23
CA ASP A 51 6.11 -12.22 -3.59
C ASP A 51 6.13 -11.14 -4.70
N GLU A 52 5.24 -11.27 -5.69
CA GLU A 52 5.04 -10.26 -6.75
C GLU A 52 4.56 -8.92 -6.16
N ALA A 53 3.54 -8.95 -5.29
CA ALA A 53 3.03 -7.75 -4.62
C ALA A 53 4.09 -7.06 -3.74
N LEU A 54 4.92 -7.84 -3.03
CA LEU A 54 6.03 -7.32 -2.23
C LEU A 54 7.07 -6.64 -3.12
N SER A 55 7.46 -7.28 -4.23
CA SER A 55 8.41 -6.69 -5.18
C SER A 55 7.87 -5.40 -5.81
N SER A 56 6.56 -5.34 -6.09
CA SER A 56 5.90 -4.11 -6.54
C SER A 56 5.94 -3.02 -5.46
N ALA A 57 5.64 -3.39 -4.21
CA ALA A 57 5.65 -2.46 -3.08
C ALA A 57 7.03 -1.79 -2.89
N ASP A 58 8.10 -2.59 -2.90
CA ASP A 58 9.48 -2.09 -2.82
C ASP A 58 9.80 -1.15 -4.00
N SER A 59 9.43 -1.54 -5.22
CA SER A 59 9.66 -0.73 -6.42
C SER A 59 8.97 0.64 -6.36
N TYR A 60 7.77 0.70 -5.77
CA TYR A 60 7.06 1.97 -5.56
C TYR A 60 7.77 2.86 -4.55
N LEU A 61 8.19 2.31 -3.40
CA LEU A 61 8.87 3.04 -2.32
C LEU A 61 10.26 3.57 -2.74
N ASP A 62 10.92 2.87 -3.67
CA ASP A 62 12.16 3.33 -4.30
C ASP A 62 11.92 4.52 -5.24
N SER A 63 10.75 4.58 -5.88
CA SER A 63 10.44 5.58 -6.90
C SER A 63 9.83 6.87 -6.32
N MET A 64 8.90 6.75 -5.37
CA MET A 64 8.18 7.88 -4.78
C MET A 64 7.72 7.55 -3.35
N PRO A 65 7.50 8.56 -2.50
CA PRO A 65 7.06 8.31 -1.13
C PRO A 65 5.58 7.92 -1.06
N PHE A 66 5.27 6.92 -0.23
CA PHE A 66 3.91 6.46 0.01
C PHE A 66 3.58 6.38 1.50
N SER A 67 2.34 6.71 1.85
CA SER A 67 1.77 6.26 3.11
C SER A 67 1.49 4.77 3.05
N ARG A 68 1.44 4.09 4.20
CA ARG A 68 1.06 2.66 4.24
C ARG A 68 -0.29 2.41 3.56
N ALA A 69 -1.27 3.27 3.84
CA ALA A 69 -2.60 3.16 3.25
C ALA A 69 -2.59 3.42 1.73
N GLY A 70 -1.84 4.43 1.29
CA GLY A 70 -1.67 4.76 -0.12
C GLY A 70 -1.00 3.62 -0.89
N LEU A 71 0.04 3.01 -0.34
CA LEU A 71 0.72 1.88 -1.00
C LEU A 71 -0.18 0.65 -1.13
N ILE A 72 -0.97 0.34 -0.10
CA ILE A 72 -1.98 -0.73 -0.18
C ILE A 72 -2.99 -0.41 -1.30
N GLY A 73 -3.52 0.81 -1.33
CA GLY A 73 -4.46 1.23 -2.38
C GLY A 73 -3.85 1.17 -3.78
N GLN A 74 -2.57 1.50 -3.94
CA GLN A 74 -1.86 1.37 -5.21
C GLN A 74 -1.76 -0.09 -5.67
N LEU A 75 -1.39 -1.01 -4.78
CA LEU A 75 -1.33 -2.43 -5.13
C LEU A 75 -2.72 -3.01 -5.44
N GLU A 76 -3.76 -2.58 -4.73
CA GLU A 76 -5.14 -2.96 -5.06
C GLU A 76 -5.54 -2.45 -6.47
N HIS A 77 -5.14 -1.23 -6.82
CA HIS A 77 -5.34 -0.68 -8.15
C HIS A 77 -4.64 -1.51 -9.24
N ASP A 78 -3.44 -2.03 -8.94
CA ASP A 78 -2.67 -2.89 -9.84
C ASP A 78 -3.25 -4.32 -9.95
N GLY A 79 -4.30 -4.64 -9.19
CA GLY A 79 -5.06 -5.88 -9.28
C GLY A 79 -4.72 -6.94 -8.23
N TYR A 80 -3.88 -6.61 -7.24
CA TYR A 80 -3.67 -7.48 -6.10
C TYR A 80 -4.92 -7.52 -5.21
N SER A 81 -5.18 -8.65 -4.55
CA SER A 81 -6.28 -8.72 -3.59
C SER A 81 -5.97 -7.86 -2.37
N SER A 82 -6.98 -7.32 -1.69
CA SER A 82 -6.78 -6.53 -0.46
C SER A 82 -5.93 -7.26 0.59
N GLY A 83 -6.13 -8.57 0.72
CA GLY A 83 -5.32 -9.42 1.60
C GLY A 83 -3.86 -9.52 1.15
N GLY A 84 -3.63 -9.76 -0.15
CA GLY A 84 -2.28 -9.85 -0.71
C GLY A 84 -1.52 -8.52 -0.63
N ALA A 85 -2.17 -7.41 -0.99
CA ALA A 85 -1.62 -6.07 -0.88
C ALA A 85 -1.25 -5.70 0.57
N THR A 86 -2.14 -5.97 1.51
CA THR A 86 -1.88 -5.72 2.94
C THR A 86 -0.71 -6.57 3.43
N LEU A 87 -0.69 -7.87 3.11
CA LEU A 87 0.40 -8.77 3.50
C LEU A 87 1.74 -8.35 2.90
N ALA A 88 1.76 -7.90 1.64
CA ALA A 88 2.97 -7.40 1.00
C ALA A 88 3.49 -6.14 1.69
N VAL A 89 2.62 -5.14 1.91
CA VAL A 89 3.01 -3.89 2.58
C VAL A 89 3.40 -4.10 4.05
N ASP A 90 2.85 -5.09 4.74
CA ASP A 90 3.28 -5.41 6.10
C ASP A 90 4.63 -6.14 6.16
N GLN A 91 5.10 -6.66 5.03
CA GLN A 91 6.41 -7.33 4.90
C GLN A 91 7.52 -6.41 4.39
N VAL A 92 7.20 -5.24 3.83
CA VAL A 92 8.25 -4.29 3.41
C VAL A 92 9.06 -3.81 4.62
N THR A 93 10.37 -3.70 4.44
CA THR A 93 11.26 -3.13 5.47
C THR A 93 11.45 -1.65 5.18
N VAL A 94 10.57 -0.81 5.72
CA VAL A 94 10.55 0.64 5.48
C VAL A 94 10.35 1.44 6.77
N ASP A 95 10.99 2.61 6.87
CA ASP A 95 10.64 3.59 7.88
C ASP A 95 9.50 4.48 7.38
N TRP A 96 8.29 4.22 7.87
CA TRP A 96 7.10 4.99 7.50
C TRP A 96 7.17 6.47 7.91
N ARG A 97 8.00 6.84 8.89
CA ARG A 97 8.21 8.26 9.24
C ARG A 97 9.09 8.93 8.20
N GLU A 98 10.13 8.25 7.73
CA GLU A 98 10.98 8.73 6.65
C GLU A 98 10.18 8.92 5.35
N GLN A 99 9.25 8.01 5.04
CA GLN A 99 8.34 8.16 3.89
C GLN A 99 7.52 9.46 3.98
N ALA A 100 6.99 9.78 5.16
CA ALA A 100 6.23 11.02 5.35
C ALA A 100 7.10 12.27 5.17
N VAL A 101 8.36 12.26 5.64
CA VAL A 101 9.31 13.37 5.42
C VAL A 101 9.63 13.52 3.94
N ARG A 102 9.96 12.42 3.24
CA ARG A 102 10.20 12.42 1.79
C ARG A 102 9.00 12.96 1.01
N ALA A 103 7.78 12.62 1.41
CA ALA A 103 6.57 13.19 0.82
C ALA A 103 6.45 14.69 1.05
N ALA A 104 6.68 15.15 2.28
CA ALA A 104 6.67 16.57 2.61
C ALA A 104 7.68 17.37 1.76
N GLU A 105 8.90 16.85 1.61
CA GLU A 105 9.95 17.44 0.77
C GLU A 105 9.54 17.49 -0.70
N SER A 106 9.04 16.37 -1.24
CA SER A 106 8.60 16.29 -2.65
C SER A 106 7.46 17.27 -2.97
N TYR A 107 6.50 17.47 -2.06
CA TYR A 107 5.47 18.50 -2.24
C TYR A 107 6.05 19.91 -2.23
N LEU A 108 6.99 20.18 -1.34
CA LEU A 108 7.65 21.49 -1.25
C LEU A 108 8.59 21.77 -2.44
N GLU A 109 9.02 20.77 -3.19
CA GLU A 109 9.75 20.96 -4.45
C GLU A 109 8.84 21.42 -5.59
N THR A 110 7.56 21.04 -5.56
CA THR A 110 6.63 21.23 -6.68
C THR A 110 5.66 22.39 -6.46
N MET A 111 5.23 22.65 -5.22
CA MET A 111 4.24 23.68 -4.91
C MET A 111 4.55 24.43 -3.59
N PRO A 112 4.18 25.71 -3.49
CA PRO A 112 4.34 26.48 -2.25
C PRO A 112 3.18 26.16 -1.28
N PHE A 113 3.40 25.16 -0.42
CA PHE A 113 2.46 24.84 0.66
C PHE A 113 2.69 25.71 1.90
N SER A 114 1.60 26.08 2.56
CA SER A 114 1.64 26.49 3.96
C SER A 114 1.93 25.28 4.85
N ARG A 115 2.40 25.52 6.09
CA ARG A 115 2.60 24.42 7.05
C ARG A 115 1.32 23.62 7.28
N ALA A 116 0.19 24.30 7.47
CA ALA A 116 -1.10 23.66 7.71
C ALA A 116 -1.61 22.91 6.45
N GLY A 117 -1.45 23.53 5.28
CA GLY A 117 -1.81 22.92 4.01
C GLY A 117 -1.01 21.66 3.72
N LEU A 118 0.30 21.66 3.98
CA LEU A 118 1.14 20.49 3.77
C LEU A 118 0.76 19.34 4.71
N ILE A 119 0.46 19.63 5.98
CA ILE A 119 -0.04 18.62 6.91
C ILE A 119 -1.35 18.02 6.39
N GLY A 120 -2.29 18.87 5.98
CA GLY A 120 -3.58 18.42 5.43
C GLY A 120 -3.42 17.58 4.15
N GLN A 121 -2.46 17.92 3.30
CA GLN A 121 -2.15 17.14 2.10
C GLN A 121 -1.64 15.74 2.46
N LEU A 122 -0.68 15.63 3.38
CA LEU A 122 -0.19 14.32 3.83
C LEU A 122 -1.31 13.50 4.51
N GLU A 123 -2.18 14.12 5.31
CA GLU A 123 -3.34 13.42 5.88
C GLU A 123 -4.28 12.90 4.78
N HIS A 124 -4.52 13.69 3.74
CA HIS A 124 -5.30 13.27 2.57
C HIS A 124 -4.67 12.05 1.87
N ASP A 125 -3.34 12.02 1.75
CA ASP A 125 -2.60 10.91 1.15
C ASP A 125 -2.51 9.68 2.07
N GLY A 126 -3.15 9.70 3.24
CA GLY A 126 -3.29 8.57 4.15
C GLY A 126 -2.18 8.46 5.20
N TYR A 127 -1.36 9.49 5.40
CA TYR A 127 -0.48 9.57 6.56
C TYR A 127 -1.30 9.86 7.82
N SER A 128 -0.92 9.25 8.96
CA SER A 128 -1.55 9.60 10.24
C SER A 128 -1.27 11.06 10.60
N SER A 129 -2.20 11.74 11.28
CA SER A 129 -2.02 13.14 11.72
C SER A 129 -0.73 13.39 12.48
N GLY A 130 -0.34 12.46 13.35
CA GLY A 130 0.94 12.53 14.07
C GLY A 130 2.14 12.40 13.14
N GLY A 131 2.10 11.46 12.19
CA GLY A 131 3.16 11.28 11.18
C GLY A 131 3.30 12.48 10.25
N ALA A 132 2.19 13.01 9.74
CA ALA A 132 2.16 14.19 8.89
C ALA A 132 2.73 15.42 9.61
N THR A 133 2.29 15.68 10.85
CA THR A 133 2.80 16.81 11.65
C THR A 133 4.29 16.67 11.91
N LEU A 134 4.75 15.48 12.33
CA LEU A 134 6.17 15.22 12.58
C LEU A 134 7.03 15.32 11.33
N ALA A 135 6.50 14.94 10.16
CA ALA A 135 7.22 15.07 8.90
C ALA A 135 7.42 16.54 8.53
N VAL A 136 6.35 17.33 8.60
CA VAL A 136 6.38 18.75 8.31
C VAL A 136 7.23 19.55 9.32
N ASP A 137 7.33 19.08 10.56
CA ASP A 137 8.22 19.70 11.56
C ASP A 137 9.70 19.31 11.38
N GLN A 138 10.00 18.26 10.61
CA GLN A 138 11.37 17.83 10.33
C GLN A 138 11.96 18.45 9.06
N VAL A 139 11.14 18.94 8.13
CA VAL A 139 11.65 19.60 6.93
C VAL A 139 12.27 20.96 7.27
N THR A 140 13.40 21.26 6.62
CA THR A 140 14.04 22.57 6.74
C THR A 140 13.48 23.49 5.67
N VAL A 141 12.58 24.39 6.06
CA VAL A 141 11.88 25.29 5.12
C VAL A 141 11.66 26.67 5.74
N ASP A 142 11.82 27.71 4.92
CA ASP A 142 11.39 29.06 5.28
C ASP A 142 9.91 29.25 4.89
N TRP A 143 9.03 29.13 5.88
CA TRP A 143 7.58 29.28 5.67
C TRP A 143 7.18 30.66 5.15
N ARG A 144 7.96 31.72 5.41
CA ARG A 144 7.68 33.05 4.86
C ARG A 144 8.00 33.11 3.39
N GLU A 145 9.12 32.52 2.99
CA GLU A 145 9.48 32.40 1.57
C GLU A 145 8.41 31.60 0.81
N ARG A 146 7.85 30.54 1.41
CA ARG A 146 6.75 29.80 0.81
C ARG A 146 5.51 30.66 0.58
N ALA A 147 5.15 31.53 1.52
CA ALA A 147 4.04 32.48 1.35
C ALA A 147 4.27 33.45 0.18
N VAL A 148 5.51 33.96 0.03
CA VAL A 148 5.90 34.84 -1.09
C VAL A 148 5.75 34.11 -2.42
N ARG A 149 6.31 32.90 -2.55
CA ARG A 149 6.19 32.08 -3.77
C ARG A 149 4.75 31.73 -4.11
N ALA A 150 3.91 31.47 -3.11
CA ALA A 150 2.47 31.26 -3.33
C ALA A 150 1.80 32.52 -3.88
N ALA A 151 2.11 33.68 -3.31
CA ALA A 151 1.58 34.97 -3.78
C ALA A 151 1.99 35.25 -5.23
N GLU A 152 3.26 35.01 -5.59
CA GLU A 152 3.78 35.13 -6.96
C GLU A 152 3.01 34.20 -7.91
N SER A 153 2.91 32.92 -7.58
CA SER A 153 2.23 31.92 -8.42
C SER A 153 0.76 32.27 -8.69
N TYR A 154 0.04 32.80 -7.69
CA TYR A 154 -1.32 33.29 -7.88
C TYR A 154 -1.37 34.48 -8.85
N LEU A 155 -0.45 35.44 -8.70
CA LEU A 155 -0.39 36.64 -9.55
C LEU A 155 0.04 36.34 -10.99
N GLU A 156 0.85 35.31 -11.20
CA GLU A 156 1.18 34.79 -12.54
C GLU A 156 -0.06 34.23 -13.26
N THR A 157 -0.99 33.65 -12.51
CA THR A 157 -2.17 33.00 -13.08
C THR A 157 -3.34 33.97 -13.27
N MET A 158 -3.59 34.87 -12.30
CA MET A 158 -4.68 35.84 -12.38
C MET A 158 -4.45 37.06 -11.48
N PRO A 159 -5.01 38.24 -11.83
CA PRO A 159 -4.87 39.43 -11.01
C PRO A 159 -5.67 39.32 -9.70
N PHE A 160 -5.06 39.74 -8.60
CA PHE A 160 -5.72 39.87 -7.29
C PHE A 160 -5.71 41.31 -6.78
N SER A 161 -6.72 41.67 -5.99
CA SER A 161 -6.58 42.82 -5.09
C SER A 161 -5.70 42.45 -3.90
N ARG A 162 -5.04 43.44 -3.26
CA ARG A 162 -4.22 43.21 -2.06
C ARG A 162 -4.97 42.40 -0.98
N ALA A 163 -6.21 42.81 -0.65
CA ALA A 163 -7.01 42.13 0.35
C ALA A 163 -7.43 40.73 -0.09
N GLY A 164 -7.75 40.56 -1.38
CA GLY A 164 -8.09 39.26 -1.96
C GLY A 164 -6.94 38.27 -1.90
N LEU A 165 -5.71 38.69 -2.24
CA LEU A 165 -4.54 37.79 -2.20
C LEU A 165 -4.18 37.39 -0.77
N ILE A 166 -4.28 38.32 0.18
CA ILE A 166 -4.10 37.99 1.62
C ILE A 166 -5.13 36.95 2.04
N GLY A 167 -6.41 37.17 1.72
CA GLY A 167 -7.47 36.23 2.05
C GLY A 167 -7.29 34.85 1.41
N GLN A 168 -6.75 34.79 0.18
CA GLN A 168 -6.43 33.53 -0.47
C GLN A 168 -5.33 32.78 0.27
N LEU A 169 -4.22 33.45 0.61
CA LEU A 169 -3.13 32.81 1.36
C LEU A 169 -3.59 32.35 2.75
N GLU A 170 -4.43 33.13 3.44
CA GLU A 170 -5.03 32.70 4.71
C GLU A 170 -5.94 31.48 4.54
N HIS A 171 -6.72 31.41 3.46
CA HIS A 171 -7.52 30.25 3.12
C HIS A 171 -6.64 29.00 2.90
N ASP A 172 -5.49 29.16 2.26
CA ASP A 172 -4.52 28.08 2.04
C ASP A 172 -3.72 27.73 3.32
N GLY A 173 -4.00 28.40 4.45
CA GLY A 173 -3.46 28.08 5.76
C GLY A 173 -2.18 28.82 6.15
N TYR A 174 -1.79 29.87 5.41
CA TYR A 174 -0.74 30.78 5.86
C TYR A 174 -1.20 31.64 7.03
N SER A 175 -0.28 32.02 7.92
CA SER A 175 -0.62 32.96 8.99
C SER A 175 -0.92 34.34 8.40
N THR A 176 -1.79 35.12 9.04
CA THR A 176 -2.08 36.51 8.64
C THR A 176 -0.80 37.35 8.49
N GLY A 177 0.18 37.10 9.35
CA GLY A 177 1.48 37.78 9.30
C GLY A 177 2.26 37.45 8.03
N ASP A 178 2.40 36.16 7.72
CA ASP A 178 3.15 35.71 6.54
C ASP A 178 2.42 36.10 5.25
N ALA A 179 1.09 35.97 5.20
CA ALA A 179 0.28 36.40 4.07
C ALA A 179 0.39 37.91 3.81
N THR A 180 0.29 38.74 4.87
CA THR A 180 0.41 40.19 4.73
C THR A 180 1.81 40.61 4.26
N LEU A 181 2.85 39.95 4.78
CA LEU A 181 4.24 40.19 4.39
C LEU A 181 4.47 39.78 2.94
N ALA A 182 4.03 38.58 2.54
CA ALA A 182 4.18 38.08 1.19
C ALA A 182 3.55 39.03 0.16
N VAL A 183 2.30 39.44 0.39
CA VAL A 183 1.60 40.36 -0.51
C VAL A 183 2.26 41.75 -0.54
N HIS A 184 2.86 42.20 0.57
CA HIS A 184 3.64 43.44 0.57
C HIS A 184 4.92 43.31 -0.27
N GLN A 185 5.61 42.18 -0.18
CA GLN A 185 6.87 41.93 -0.88
C GLN A 185 6.66 41.85 -2.40
N VAL A 186 5.70 41.05 -2.87
CA VAL A 186 5.43 40.90 -4.31
C VAL A 186 4.89 42.18 -4.98
N ALA A 187 4.36 43.12 -4.20
CA ALA A 187 3.89 44.42 -4.70
C ALA A 187 5.01 45.47 -4.79
N ALA A 188 6.18 45.19 -4.23
CA ALA A 188 7.34 46.08 -4.23
C ALA A 188 8.34 45.78 -5.37
N GLU A 189 8.13 44.68 -6.10
CA GLU A 189 8.91 44.23 -7.26
C GLU A 189 8.28 44.68 -8.58
#